data_AF-A0A382TM42-F1
#
_entry.id   AF-A0A382TM42-F1
#
_cell.length_a   1.000
_cell.length_b   1.000
_cell.length_c   1.000
_cell.angle_alpha   90.00
_cell.angle_beta   90.00
_cell.angle_gamma   90.00
#
_symmetry.space_group_name_H-M   'P 1'
#
loop_
_entity.id
_entity.type
_entity.pdbx_description
1 polymer ?
#
loop_
_entity_poly.entity_id
_entity_poly.type
_entity_poly.pdbx_seq_one_letter_code
_entity_poly.pdbx_strand_id
1 'polypeptide(L)'
;MQKTFKLVNKEINKLARVDIRFLFLIGLLIVLPGIEALKNIFAFLFVVSWVVVAKKNNDWGGKWRTIDSIFLLWILADIFVSINAIITHQLTGSGFRDIFRFVLIGWVLSRTNFSKERLTQSALVAVVAVIVTLIYSYYAGHGELKELYSVGHINHTAIYLVITYAISLALLLFNFNNLNSYQKITLVVTTIVLFFTIIDAGSDAAIGLLFIITLLDFLYLLIRVKKL
;
A
#
# COMPACT_ATOMS: atom_id res chain seq x y z
N MET A 1 7.28 -42.31 -6.94
CA MET A 1 8.22 -41.28 -7.45
C MET A 1 7.67 -40.47 -8.63
N GLN A 2 7.04 -41.06 -9.66
CA GLN A 2 6.48 -40.29 -10.79
C GLN A 2 5.29 -39.37 -10.43
N LYS A 3 4.42 -39.76 -9.48
CA LYS A 3 3.29 -38.92 -9.02
C LYS A 3 3.75 -37.65 -8.28
N THR A 4 4.77 -37.76 -7.44
CA THR A 4 5.35 -36.61 -6.72
C THR A 4 6.06 -35.67 -7.69
N PHE A 5 6.78 -36.19 -8.69
CA PHE A 5 7.40 -35.37 -9.74
C PHE A 5 6.38 -34.61 -10.60
N LYS A 6 5.25 -35.23 -10.96
CA LYS A 6 4.16 -34.56 -11.69
C LYS A 6 3.48 -33.47 -10.86
N LEU A 7 3.29 -33.70 -9.55
CA LEU A 7 2.74 -32.70 -8.63
C LEU A 7 3.67 -31.50 -8.47
N VAL A 8 4.96 -31.75 -8.24
CA VAL A 8 5.99 -30.71 -8.14
C VAL A 8 6.08 -29.92 -9.45
N ASN A 9 6.07 -30.59 -10.60
CA ASN A 9 6.13 -29.90 -11.90
C ASN A 9 4.86 -29.10 -12.22
N LYS A 10 3.68 -29.52 -11.71
CA LYS A 10 2.44 -28.76 -11.80
C LYS A 10 2.48 -27.48 -10.95
N GLU A 11 3.01 -27.58 -9.74
CA GLU A 11 3.19 -26.41 -8.86
C GLU A 11 4.30 -25.47 -9.37
N ILE A 12 5.41 -26.00 -9.92
CA ILE A 12 6.45 -25.20 -10.59
C ILE A 12 5.90 -24.46 -11.81
N ASN A 13 5.08 -25.11 -12.64
CA ASN A 13 4.42 -24.45 -13.77
C ASN A 13 3.36 -23.42 -13.34
N LYS A 14 2.76 -23.60 -12.16
CA LYS A 14 1.85 -22.62 -11.54
C LYS A 14 2.63 -21.41 -11.01
N LEU A 15 3.80 -21.63 -10.40
CA LEU A 15 4.78 -20.62 -10.01
C LEU A 15 5.37 -19.87 -11.21
N ALA A 16 5.61 -20.55 -12.33
CA ALA A 16 6.05 -19.94 -13.59
C ALA A 16 4.98 -19.01 -14.22
N ARG A 17 3.71 -19.15 -13.83
CA ARG A 17 2.63 -18.19 -14.16
C ARG A 17 2.51 -17.03 -13.18
N VAL A 18 3.20 -17.08 -12.04
CA VAL A 18 3.16 -16.00 -11.07
C VAL A 18 3.98 -14.84 -11.61
N ASP A 19 3.32 -13.71 -11.80
CA ASP A 19 3.94 -12.48 -12.24
C ASP A 19 4.95 -12.01 -11.18
N ILE A 20 6.23 -12.02 -11.51
CA ILE A 20 7.31 -11.64 -10.58
C ILE A 20 7.12 -10.21 -10.03
N ARG A 21 6.53 -9.31 -10.82
CA ARG A 21 6.19 -7.96 -10.38
C ARG A 21 5.18 -7.99 -9.25
N PHE A 22 4.20 -8.90 -9.34
CA PHE A 22 3.20 -9.09 -8.29
C PHE A 22 3.82 -9.65 -7.01
N LEU A 23 4.76 -10.59 -7.11
CA LEU A 23 5.47 -11.11 -5.93
C LEU A 23 6.25 -10.03 -5.20
N PHE A 24 6.99 -9.18 -5.91
CA PHE A 24 7.73 -8.09 -5.28
C PHE A 24 6.81 -7.01 -4.73
N LEU A 25 5.66 -6.74 -5.36
CA LEU A 25 4.64 -5.86 -4.80
C LEU A 25 4.07 -6.43 -3.49
N ILE A 26 3.71 -7.70 -3.45
CA ILE A 26 3.20 -8.35 -2.23
C ILE A 26 4.27 -8.34 -1.13
N GLY A 27 5.53 -8.67 -1.47
CA GLY A 27 6.66 -8.59 -0.55
C GLY A 27 6.82 -7.18 0.03
N LEU A 28 6.77 -6.15 -0.84
CA LEU A 28 6.80 -4.74 -0.44
C LEU A 28 5.68 -4.42 0.56
N LEU A 29 4.44 -4.76 0.24
CA LEU A 29 3.28 -4.44 1.08
C LEU A 29 3.32 -5.11 2.45
N ILE A 30 3.88 -6.32 2.55
CA ILE A 30 4.04 -7.04 3.81
C ILE A 30 5.03 -6.33 4.73
N VAL A 31 6.17 -5.89 4.19
CA VAL A 31 7.24 -5.28 5.00
C VAL A 31 7.06 -3.78 5.18
N LEU A 32 6.19 -3.15 4.39
CA LEU A 32 5.98 -1.70 4.36
C LEU A 32 5.77 -1.09 5.75
N PRO A 33 4.85 -1.59 6.61
CA PRO A 33 4.63 -1.02 7.93
C PRO A 33 5.71 -1.35 8.96
N GLY A 34 6.51 -2.40 8.75
CA GLY A 34 7.34 -2.98 9.81
C GLY A 34 8.85 -2.85 9.65
N ILE A 35 9.39 -2.97 8.42
CA ILE A 35 10.84 -3.12 8.22
C ILE A 35 11.36 -2.20 7.10
N GLU A 36 12.08 -1.13 7.50
CA GLU A 36 12.62 -0.10 6.61
C GLU A 36 13.53 -0.67 5.51
N ALA A 37 14.55 -1.42 5.88
CA ALA A 37 15.52 -1.95 4.92
C ALA A 37 14.87 -2.87 3.87
N LEU A 38 13.95 -3.74 4.31
CA LEU A 38 13.27 -4.68 3.41
C LEU A 38 12.29 -3.95 2.50
N LYS A 39 11.55 -2.93 2.97
CA LYS A 39 10.67 -2.15 2.07
C LYS A 39 11.49 -1.46 0.98
N ASN A 40 12.73 -1.07 1.27
CA ASN A 40 13.65 -0.44 0.31
C ASN A 40 14.08 -1.43 -0.77
N ILE A 41 14.45 -2.65 -0.35
CA ILE A 41 14.82 -3.72 -1.27
C ILE A 41 13.63 -4.15 -2.15
N PHE A 42 12.47 -4.43 -1.56
CA PHE A 42 11.31 -4.87 -2.33
C PHE A 42 10.77 -3.78 -3.28
N ALA A 43 10.81 -2.51 -2.87
CA ALA A 43 10.46 -1.41 -3.76
C ALA A 43 11.38 -1.34 -4.99
N PHE A 44 12.69 -1.47 -4.77
CA PHE A 44 13.66 -1.50 -5.86
C PHE A 44 13.44 -2.71 -6.78
N LEU A 45 13.28 -3.90 -6.21
CA LEU A 45 13.01 -5.13 -6.97
C LEU A 45 11.72 -5.04 -7.78
N PHE A 46 10.67 -4.45 -7.21
CA PHE A 46 9.41 -4.20 -7.93
C PHE A 46 9.64 -3.32 -9.17
N VAL A 47 10.27 -2.17 -9.00
CA VAL A 47 10.57 -1.24 -10.12
C VAL A 47 11.45 -1.91 -11.18
N VAL A 48 12.54 -2.56 -10.78
CA VAL A 48 13.46 -3.25 -11.70
C VAL A 48 12.75 -4.37 -12.44
N SER A 49 11.94 -5.17 -11.75
CA SER A 49 11.17 -6.25 -12.38
C SER A 49 10.22 -5.72 -13.45
N TRP A 50 9.60 -4.56 -13.23
CA TRP A 50 8.76 -3.93 -14.24
C TRP A 50 9.58 -3.50 -15.45
N VAL A 51 10.73 -2.84 -15.26
CA VAL A 51 11.61 -2.42 -16.37
C VAL A 51 12.06 -3.63 -17.19
N VAL A 52 12.48 -4.73 -16.55
CA VAL A 52 12.93 -5.95 -17.23
C VAL A 52 11.79 -6.58 -18.04
N VAL A 53 10.60 -6.70 -17.46
CA VAL A 53 9.43 -7.29 -18.14
C VAL A 53 8.94 -6.37 -19.27
N ALA A 54 8.90 -5.06 -19.05
CA ALA A 54 8.49 -4.07 -20.04
C ALA A 54 9.44 -4.09 -21.25
N LYS A 55 10.75 -4.09 -21.00
CA LYS A 55 11.77 -4.20 -22.06
C LYS A 55 11.69 -5.52 -22.81
N LYS A 56 11.51 -6.65 -22.10
CA LYS A 56 11.40 -7.98 -22.72
C LYS A 56 10.18 -8.10 -23.65
N ASN A 57 9.05 -7.54 -23.22
CA ASN A 57 7.79 -7.65 -23.96
C ASN A 57 7.52 -6.46 -24.90
N ASN A 58 8.43 -5.47 -24.92
CA ASN A 58 8.26 -4.17 -25.58
C ASN A 58 6.92 -3.48 -25.23
N ASP A 59 6.47 -3.65 -23.99
CA ASP A 59 5.21 -3.10 -23.48
C ASP A 59 5.47 -2.28 -22.21
N TRP A 60 5.41 -0.96 -22.36
CA TRP A 60 5.62 0.02 -21.29
C TRP A 60 4.31 0.47 -20.63
N GLY A 61 3.22 -0.31 -20.77
CA GLY A 61 1.90 -0.02 -20.19
C GLY A 61 1.00 0.85 -21.08
N GLY A 62 1.31 0.95 -22.37
CA GLY A 62 0.53 1.69 -23.37
C GLY A 62 0.91 3.16 -23.58
N LYS A 63 -0.05 3.99 -24.01
CA LYS A 63 0.15 5.43 -24.26
C LYS A 63 0.32 6.22 -22.96
N TRP A 64 0.90 7.41 -23.05
CA TRP A 64 0.95 8.40 -21.96
C TRP A 64 -0.47 8.78 -21.51
N ARG A 65 -0.69 8.85 -20.19
CA ARG A 65 -1.95 9.14 -19.51
C ARG A 65 -1.78 10.39 -18.65
N THR A 66 -2.89 11.03 -18.26
CA THR A 66 -2.85 12.23 -17.39
C THR A 66 -2.07 12.01 -16.09
N ILE A 67 -2.18 10.81 -15.50
CA ILE A 67 -1.45 10.46 -14.27
C ILE A 67 0.07 10.48 -14.46
N ASP A 68 0.56 10.15 -15.67
CA ASP A 68 1.98 10.18 -15.99
C ASP A 68 2.51 11.63 -15.96
N SER A 69 1.70 12.59 -16.43
CA SER A 69 2.02 14.03 -16.31
C SER A 69 2.02 14.51 -14.87
N ILE A 70 1.08 14.03 -14.04
CA ILE A 70 1.02 14.39 -12.62
C ILE A 70 2.29 13.88 -11.91
N PHE A 71 2.68 12.63 -12.13
CA PHE A 71 3.91 12.07 -11.55
C PHE A 71 5.17 12.80 -12.03
N LEU A 72 5.25 13.11 -13.33
CA LEU A 72 6.38 13.86 -13.89
C LEU A 72 6.48 15.25 -13.26
N LEU A 73 5.37 16.00 -13.23
CA LEU A 73 5.34 17.34 -12.66
C LEU A 73 5.66 17.34 -11.17
N TRP A 74 5.23 16.32 -10.43
CA TRP A 74 5.57 16.19 -9.01
C TRP A 74 7.07 15.98 -8.82
N ILE A 75 7.69 15.06 -9.58
CA ILE A 75 9.15 14.86 -9.53
C ILE A 75 9.88 16.14 -9.91
N LEU A 76 9.45 16.84 -10.97
CA LEU A 76 10.09 18.08 -11.39
C LEU A 76 9.96 19.17 -10.32
N ALA A 77 8.76 19.35 -9.75
CA ALA A 77 8.53 20.31 -8.69
C ALA A 77 9.42 20.04 -7.47
N ASP A 78 9.54 18.77 -7.08
CA ASP A 78 10.40 18.35 -5.97
C ASP A 78 11.89 18.61 -6.24
N ILE A 79 12.36 18.37 -7.47
CA ILE A 79 13.72 18.73 -7.90
C ILE A 79 13.93 20.25 -7.80
N PHE A 80 13.01 21.06 -8.32
CA PHE A 80 13.12 22.53 -8.26
C PHE A 80 13.13 23.05 -6.82
N VAL A 81 12.24 22.55 -5.97
CA VAL A 81 12.19 22.91 -4.54
C VAL A 81 13.48 22.51 -3.83
N SER A 82 14.00 21.32 -4.13
CA SER A 82 15.23 20.81 -3.53
C SER A 82 16.46 21.62 -3.95
N ILE A 83 16.57 22.01 -5.22
CA ILE A 83 17.62 22.90 -5.70
C ILE A 83 17.54 24.26 -4.98
N ASN A 84 16.35 24.84 -4.88
CA ASN A 84 16.16 26.10 -4.16
C ASN A 84 16.52 25.96 -2.67
N ALA A 85 16.17 24.85 -2.02
CA ALA A 85 16.52 24.61 -0.62
C ALA A 85 18.04 24.53 -0.40
N ILE A 86 18.78 23.91 -1.33
CA ILE A 86 20.25 23.83 -1.27
C ILE A 86 20.87 25.22 -1.49
N ILE A 87 20.44 25.94 -2.53
CA ILE A 87 21.05 27.23 -2.91
C ILE A 87 20.70 28.33 -1.91
N THR A 88 19.41 28.47 -1.58
CA THR A 88 18.88 29.61 -0.82
C THR A 88 18.94 29.39 0.68
N HIS A 89 18.73 28.15 1.13
CA HIS A 89 18.60 27.83 2.56
C HIS A 89 19.74 26.95 3.10
N GLN A 90 20.71 26.56 2.27
CA GLN A 90 21.83 25.68 2.62
C GLN A 90 21.41 24.37 3.31
N LEU A 91 20.19 23.90 3.00
CA LEU A 91 19.65 22.66 3.54
C LEU A 91 20.13 21.47 2.72
N THR A 92 20.15 20.30 3.34
CA THR A 92 20.48 19.05 2.65
C THR A 92 19.33 18.66 1.71
N GLY A 93 19.61 18.49 0.43
CA GLY A 93 18.65 17.96 -0.54
C GLY A 93 18.40 16.45 -0.39
N SER A 94 18.39 15.89 0.81
CA SER A 94 18.14 14.46 1.00
C SER A 94 16.67 14.08 0.78
N GLY A 95 15.74 15.00 1.09
CA GLY A 95 14.29 14.76 1.04
C GLY A 95 13.73 14.41 -0.35
N PHE A 96 14.37 14.85 -1.44
CA PHE A 96 13.88 14.54 -2.80
C PHE A 96 13.87 13.04 -3.10
N ARG A 97 14.79 12.29 -2.46
CA ARG A 97 14.97 10.85 -2.73
C ARG A 97 13.73 10.06 -2.34
N ASP A 98 13.05 10.49 -1.30
CA ASP A 98 11.85 9.84 -0.78
C ASP A 98 10.66 10.07 -1.73
N ILE A 99 10.41 11.33 -2.11
CA ILE A 99 9.35 11.68 -3.07
C ILE A 99 9.58 10.94 -4.39
N PHE A 100 10.80 11.03 -4.94
CA PHE A 100 11.16 10.34 -6.18
C PHE A 100 10.84 8.84 -6.09
N ARG A 101 11.19 8.20 -4.98
CA ARG A 101 10.97 6.77 -4.79
C ARG A 101 9.49 6.40 -4.71
N PHE A 102 8.68 7.07 -3.89
CA PHE A 102 7.26 6.71 -3.76
C PHE A 102 6.48 7.04 -5.05
N VAL A 103 6.81 8.15 -5.71
CA VAL A 103 6.23 8.50 -7.02
C VAL A 103 6.60 7.46 -8.07
N LEU A 104 7.85 6.99 -8.12
CA LEU A 104 8.25 5.92 -9.04
C LEU A 104 7.48 4.61 -8.81
N ILE A 105 7.28 4.21 -7.56
CA ILE A 105 6.50 3.00 -7.24
C ILE A 105 5.06 3.16 -7.74
N GLY A 106 4.43 4.31 -7.45
CA GLY A 106 3.08 4.62 -7.92
C GLY A 106 2.99 4.67 -9.45
N TRP A 107 4.01 5.23 -10.09
CA TRP A 107 4.12 5.28 -11.54
C TRP A 107 4.19 3.88 -12.14
N VAL A 108 5.13 3.05 -11.69
CA VAL A 108 5.25 1.66 -12.13
C VAL A 108 3.96 0.88 -11.89
N LEU A 109 3.31 1.06 -10.75
CA LEU A 109 2.04 0.40 -10.44
C LEU A 109 0.95 0.82 -11.44
N SER A 110 0.86 2.11 -11.79
CA SER A 110 -0.13 2.62 -12.76
C SER A 110 0.06 2.08 -14.19
N ARG A 111 1.29 1.69 -14.53
CA ARG A 111 1.67 1.10 -15.82
C ARG A 111 1.57 -0.42 -15.83
N THR A 112 1.48 -1.03 -14.65
CA THR A 112 1.34 -2.46 -14.53
C THR A 112 -0.14 -2.82 -14.65
N ASN A 113 -0.49 -3.54 -15.72
CA ASN A 113 -1.86 -3.98 -15.97
C ASN A 113 -2.26 -5.16 -15.06
N PHE A 114 -2.28 -4.95 -13.75
CA PHE A 114 -2.81 -5.93 -12.81
C PHE A 114 -4.33 -6.01 -12.90
N SER A 115 -4.88 -7.22 -12.78
CA SER A 115 -6.32 -7.42 -12.74
C SER A 115 -6.92 -6.84 -11.45
N LYS A 116 -8.22 -6.56 -11.47
CA LYS A 116 -8.94 -6.02 -10.31
C LYS A 116 -8.79 -6.93 -9.10
N GLU A 117 -8.84 -8.25 -9.30
CA GLU A 117 -8.69 -9.25 -8.25
C GLU A 117 -7.31 -9.17 -7.59
N ARG A 118 -6.24 -9.00 -8.38
CA ARG A 118 -4.87 -8.85 -7.85
C ARG A 118 -4.70 -7.57 -7.06
N LEU A 119 -5.32 -6.47 -7.50
CA LEU A 119 -5.31 -5.21 -6.76
C LEU A 119 -6.08 -5.33 -5.44
N THR A 120 -7.26 -5.97 -5.44
CA THR A 120 -8.02 -6.25 -4.22
C THR A 120 -7.23 -7.14 -3.26
N GLN A 121 -6.57 -8.20 -3.76
CA GLN A 121 -5.71 -9.06 -2.95
C GLN A 121 -4.52 -8.29 -2.36
N SER A 122 -3.89 -7.42 -3.15
CA SER A 122 -2.78 -6.57 -2.68
C SER A 122 -3.23 -5.65 -1.55
N ALA A 123 -4.38 -4.99 -1.71
CA ALA A 123 -4.94 -4.14 -0.68
C ALA A 123 -5.27 -4.92 0.61
N LEU A 124 -5.85 -6.12 0.49
CA LEU A 124 -6.12 -6.98 1.65
C LEU A 124 -4.83 -7.43 2.35
N VAL A 125 -3.79 -7.80 1.60
CA VAL A 125 -2.47 -8.12 2.15
C VAL A 125 -1.87 -6.93 2.89
N ALA A 126 -1.96 -5.74 2.31
CA ALA A 126 -1.48 -4.52 2.95
C ALA A 126 -2.18 -4.29 4.30
N VAL A 127 -3.52 -4.38 4.35
CA VAL A 127 -4.30 -4.25 5.58
C VAL A 127 -3.88 -5.29 6.64
N VAL A 128 -3.76 -6.56 6.25
CA VAL A 128 -3.34 -7.63 7.17
C VAL A 128 -1.91 -7.42 7.68
N ALA A 129 -0.99 -6.95 6.82
CA ALA A 129 0.39 -6.67 7.21
C ALA A 129 0.47 -5.58 8.29
N VAL A 130 -0.40 -4.57 8.24
CA VAL A 130 -0.50 -3.55 9.29
C VAL A 130 -0.91 -4.18 10.61
N ILE A 131 -1.92 -5.06 10.62
CA ILE A 131 -2.34 -5.75 11.84
C ILE A 131 -1.22 -6.60 12.45
N VAL A 132 -0.49 -7.37 11.63
CA VAL A 132 0.65 -8.16 12.10
C VAL A 132 1.71 -7.26 12.73
N THR A 133 1.99 -6.12 12.12
CA THR A 133 2.98 -5.16 12.64
C THR A 133 2.49 -4.47 13.91
N LEU A 134 1.20 -4.17 14.01
CA LEU A 134 0.59 -3.63 15.23
C LEU A 134 0.71 -4.61 16.39
N ILE A 135 0.41 -5.90 16.18
CA ILE A 135 0.57 -6.94 17.20
C ILE A 135 2.00 -6.94 17.73
N TYR A 136 2.99 -6.92 16.83
CA TYR A 136 4.40 -6.84 17.23
C TYR A 136 4.73 -5.54 17.98
N SER A 137 4.15 -4.41 17.55
CA SER A 137 4.40 -3.10 18.17
C SER A 137 3.86 -3.04 19.60
N TYR A 138 2.64 -3.53 19.84
CA TYR A 138 2.09 -3.66 21.20
C TYR A 138 2.88 -4.65 22.05
N TYR A 139 3.30 -5.78 21.49
CA TYR A 139 4.13 -6.75 22.21
C TYR A 139 5.47 -6.14 22.65
N ALA A 140 6.19 -5.49 21.72
CA ALA A 140 7.47 -4.83 21.99
C ALA A 140 7.31 -3.58 22.89
N GLY A 141 6.15 -2.93 22.83
CA GLY A 141 5.78 -1.79 23.67
C GLY A 141 5.21 -2.16 25.04
N HIS A 142 5.18 -3.44 25.41
CA HIS A 142 4.60 -3.94 26.67
C HIS A 142 3.13 -3.49 26.91
N GLY A 143 2.33 -3.44 25.83
CA GLY A 143 0.93 -3.04 25.88
C GLY A 143 0.67 -1.59 25.47
N GLU A 144 1.71 -0.78 25.26
CA GLU A 144 1.59 0.58 24.74
C GLU A 144 1.97 0.66 23.26
N LEU A 145 1.20 1.40 22.46
CA LEU A 145 1.53 1.67 21.07
C LEU A 145 2.60 2.77 20.99
N LYS A 146 3.85 2.40 20.68
CA LYS A 146 4.93 3.37 20.50
C LYS A 146 4.93 3.99 19.10
N GLU A 147 5.09 3.15 18.09
CA GLU A 147 5.08 3.51 16.68
C GLU A 147 5.12 2.25 15.82
N LEU A 148 4.75 2.38 14.55
CA LEU A 148 5.12 1.40 13.53
C LEU A 148 6.56 1.69 13.10
N TYR A 149 7.48 0.74 13.35
CA TYR A 149 8.92 0.89 13.17
C TYR A 149 9.38 1.46 11.81
N SER A 150 8.66 1.17 10.72
CA SER A 150 9.00 1.63 9.37
C SER A 150 8.25 2.93 8.98
N VAL A 151 7.32 3.39 9.82
CA VAL A 151 6.57 4.65 9.63
C VAL A 151 7.21 5.77 10.47
N GLY A 152 7.70 5.45 11.66
CA GLY A 152 8.24 6.40 12.63
C GLY A 152 7.15 7.00 13.52
N HIS A 153 7.37 8.22 14.00
CA HIS A 153 6.62 8.87 15.08
C HIS A 153 5.12 8.55 15.14
N ILE A 154 4.59 8.49 16.37
CA ILE A 154 3.19 8.10 16.65
C ILE A 154 2.15 8.85 15.81
N ASN A 155 2.37 10.14 15.53
CA ASN A 155 1.49 10.92 14.66
C ASN A 155 1.48 10.43 13.21
N HIS A 156 2.65 10.08 12.65
CA HIS A 156 2.74 9.48 11.32
C HIS A 156 2.14 8.08 11.30
N THR A 157 2.37 7.31 12.37
CA THR A 157 1.70 6.03 12.58
C THR A 157 0.18 6.19 12.55
N ALA A 158 -0.39 7.17 13.26
CA ALA A 158 -1.83 7.42 13.29
C ALA A 158 -2.40 7.75 11.89
N ILE A 159 -1.73 8.61 11.12
CA ILE A 159 -2.12 8.91 9.72
C ILE A 159 -2.08 7.65 8.86
N TYR A 160 -1.02 6.85 8.99
CA TYR A 160 -0.88 5.60 8.25
C TYR A 160 -1.99 4.58 8.59
N LEU A 161 -2.40 4.52 9.87
CA LEU A 161 -3.52 3.71 10.32
C LEU A 161 -4.86 4.21 9.74
N VAL A 162 -5.08 5.53 9.67
CA VAL A 162 -6.28 6.11 9.04
C VAL A 162 -6.36 5.75 7.55
N ILE A 163 -5.24 5.82 6.82
CA ILE A 163 -5.19 5.39 5.41
C ILE A 163 -5.54 3.91 5.28
N THR A 164 -4.98 3.06 6.14
CA THR A 164 -5.24 1.62 6.15
C THR A 164 -6.70 1.31 6.50
N TYR A 165 -7.26 2.06 7.46
CA TYR A 165 -8.67 1.99 7.83
C TYR A 165 -9.56 2.34 6.65
N ALA A 166 -9.28 3.45 5.95
CA ALA A 166 -10.05 3.87 4.78
C ALA A 166 -10.05 2.81 3.68
N ILE A 167 -8.90 2.17 3.42
CA ILE A 167 -8.81 1.06 2.46
C ILE A 167 -9.67 -0.13 2.92
N SER A 168 -9.56 -0.52 4.19
CA SER A 168 -10.32 -1.63 4.78
C SER A 168 -11.83 -1.39 4.70
N LEU A 169 -12.27 -0.18 5.08
CA LEU A 169 -13.66 0.23 5.06
C LEU A 169 -14.21 0.31 3.63
N ALA A 170 -13.47 0.92 2.69
CA ALA A 170 -13.89 1.02 1.30
C ALA A 170 -14.04 -0.36 0.63
N LEU A 171 -13.12 -1.30 0.91
CA LEU A 171 -13.25 -2.69 0.45
C LEU A 171 -14.49 -3.36 1.04
N LEU A 172 -14.73 -3.16 2.34
CA LEU A 172 -15.87 -3.74 3.03
C LEU A 172 -17.21 -3.20 2.51
N LEU A 173 -17.34 -1.88 2.31
CA LEU A 173 -18.59 -1.24 1.92
C LEU A 173 -18.87 -1.31 0.42
N PHE A 174 -17.86 -1.11 -0.42
CA PHE A 174 -18.06 -0.93 -1.86
C PHE A 174 -17.66 -2.13 -2.71
N ASN A 175 -16.87 -3.05 -2.17
CA ASN A 175 -16.46 -4.28 -2.86
C ASN A 175 -17.06 -5.55 -2.23
N PHE A 176 -18.03 -5.42 -1.32
CA PHE A 176 -18.59 -6.52 -0.50
C PHE A 176 -18.97 -7.77 -1.30
N ASN A 177 -19.65 -7.60 -2.44
CA ASN A 177 -20.17 -8.72 -3.24
C ASN A 177 -19.08 -9.52 -3.95
N ASN A 178 -17.90 -8.93 -4.15
CA ASN A 178 -16.77 -9.58 -4.81
C ASN A 178 -15.82 -10.27 -3.82
N LEU A 179 -16.15 -10.25 -2.51
CA LEU A 179 -15.32 -10.81 -1.45
C LEU A 179 -15.85 -12.16 -0.97
N ASN A 180 -14.94 -13.09 -0.70
CA ASN A 180 -15.26 -14.36 -0.06
C ASN A 180 -15.54 -14.16 1.44
N SER A 181 -16.25 -15.10 2.07
CA SER A 181 -16.63 -14.99 3.50
C SER A 181 -15.43 -14.76 4.42
N TYR A 182 -14.31 -15.44 4.19
CA TYR A 182 -13.09 -15.21 4.97
C TYR A 182 -12.56 -13.77 4.83
N GLN A 183 -12.55 -13.22 3.61
CA GLN A 183 -12.08 -11.84 3.38
C GLN A 183 -13.00 -10.82 4.04
N LYS A 184 -14.32 -11.07 4.05
CA LYS A 184 -15.30 -10.22 4.76
C LYS A 184 -15.04 -10.23 6.25
N ILE A 185 -14.88 -11.41 6.85
CA ILE A 185 -14.59 -11.55 8.29
C ILE A 185 -13.28 -10.83 8.62
N THR A 186 -12.23 -11.06 7.83
CA THR A 186 -10.95 -10.36 8.00
C THR A 186 -11.15 -8.85 7.97
N LEU A 187 -11.81 -8.30 6.95
CA LEU A 187 -12.01 -6.85 6.83
C LEU A 187 -12.86 -6.28 7.96
N VAL A 188 -13.90 -6.97 8.44
CA VAL A 188 -14.68 -6.51 9.60
C VAL A 188 -13.78 -6.43 10.83
N VAL A 189 -13.04 -7.49 11.12
CA VAL A 189 -12.14 -7.55 12.28
C VAL A 189 -11.04 -6.48 12.16
N THR A 190 -10.38 -6.36 11.01
CA THR A 190 -9.30 -5.37 10.82
C THR A 190 -9.84 -3.95 10.89
N THR A 191 -11.01 -3.65 10.33
CA THR A 191 -11.63 -2.32 10.41
C THR A 191 -11.92 -1.93 11.86
N ILE A 192 -12.46 -2.86 12.67
CA ILE A 192 -12.73 -2.61 14.09
C ILE A 192 -11.42 -2.38 14.86
N VAL A 193 -10.41 -3.24 14.66
CA VAL A 193 -9.11 -3.10 15.33
C VAL A 193 -8.47 -1.76 14.97
N LEU A 194 -8.41 -1.42 13.67
CA LEU A 194 -7.83 -0.16 13.22
C LEU A 194 -8.56 1.05 13.79
N PHE A 195 -9.89 1.02 13.88
CA PHE A 195 -10.68 2.11 14.48
C PHE A 195 -10.23 2.40 15.92
N PHE A 196 -10.13 1.37 16.75
CA PHE A 196 -9.69 1.54 18.14
C PHE A 196 -8.22 1.91 18.25
N THR A 197 -7.35 1.32 17.45
CA THR A 197 -5.91 1.65 17.47
C THR A 197 -5.63 3.08 17.04
N ILE A 198 -6.42 3.67 16.12
CA ILE A 198 -6.28 5.08 15.73
C ILE A 198 -6.61 6.00 16.92
N ILE A 199 -7.62 5.66 17.70
CA ILE A 199 -7.98 6.41 18.92
C ILE A 199 -6.87 6.28 19.96
N ASP A 200 -6.36 5.06 20.16
CA ASP A 200 -5.26 4.77 21.08
C ASP A 200 -3.96 5.51 20.72
N ALA A 201 -3.71 5.74 19.42
CA ALA A 201 -2.57 6.52 18.96
C ALA A 201 -2.60 8.01 19.39
N GLY A 202 -3.74 8.51 19.89
CA GLY A 202 -3.83 9.83 20.54
C GLY A 202 -3.67 11.05 19.64
N SER A 203 -3.74 10.89 18.31
CA SER A 203 -3.59 12.00 17.37
C SER A 203 -4.95 12.62 17.02
N ASP A 204 -5.21 13.84 17.51
CA ASP A 204 -6.48 14.56 17.30
C ASP A 204 -6.85 14.70 15.82
N ALA A 205 -5.86 15.00 14.97
CA ALA A 205 -6.06 15.14 13.53
C ALA A 205 -6.45 13.80 12.88
N ALA A 206 -5.79 12.70 13.28
CA ALA A 206 -6.12 11.37 12.77
C ALA A 206 -7.52 10.91 13.22
N ILE A 207 -7.89 11.19 14.48
CA ILE A 207 -9.23 10.91 15.01
C ILE A 207 -10.29 11.73 14.25
N GLY A 208 -10.04 13.02 14.00
CA GLY A 208 -10.93 13.84 13.17
C GLY A 208 -11.13 13.26 11.77
N LEU A 209 -10.04 12.87 11.10
CA LEU A 209 -10.09 12.23 9.78
C LEU A 209 -10.82 10.88 9.80
N LEU A 210 -10.63 10.07 10.84
CA LEU A 210 -11.33 8.79 11.04
C LEU A 210 -12.84 9.00 10.98
N PHE A 211 -13.38 9.95 11.75
CA PHE A 211 -14.81 10.23 11.77
C PHE A 211 -15.31 10.82 10.46
N ILE A 212 -14.56 11.73 9.84
CA ILE A 212 -14.93 12.34 8.55
C ILE A 212 -15.02 11.28 7.45
N ILE A 213 -14.00 10.42 7.31
CA ILE A 213 -13.97 9.35 6.30
C ILE A 213 -15.14 8.39 6.52
N THR A 214 -15.34 7.95 7.77
CA THR A 214 -16.45 7.06 8.13
C THR A 214 -17.78 7.68 7.74
N LEU A 215 -18.03 8.93 8.14
CA LEU A 215 -19.27 9.64 7.84
C LEU A 215 -19.50 9.77 6.33
N LEU A 216 -18.49 10.19 5.57
CA LEU A 216 -18.59 10.37 4.12
C LEU A 216 -18.89 9.05 3.40
N ASP A 217 -18.22 7.96 3.78
CA ASP A 217 -18.46 6.64 3.19
C ASP A 217 -19.88 6.13 3.44
N PHE A 218 -20.38 6.29 4.66
CA PHE A 218 -21.76 5.92 5.00
C PHE A 218 -22.80 6.82 4.33
N LEU A 219 -22.56 8.14 4.26
CA LEU A 219 -23.43 9.07 3.53
C LEU A 219 -23.50 8.71 2.04
N TYR A 220 -22.35 8.42 1.43
CA TYR A 220 -22.29 7.99 0.04
C TYR A 220 -23.05 6.67 -0.18
N LEU A 221 -22.88 5.69 0.71
CA LEU A 221 -23.61 4.43 0.66
C LEU A 221 -25.13 4.65 0.77
N LEU A 222 -25.58 5.50 1.70
CA LEU A 222 -27.00 5.85 1.87
C LEU A 222 -27.59 6.50 0.62
N ILE A 223 -26.88 7.46 0.02
CA ILE A 223 -27.31 8.13 -1.22
C ILE A 223 -27.40 7.11 -2.36
N ARG A 224 -26.44 6.19 -2.45
CA ARG A 224 -26.40 5.17 -3.50
C ARG A 224 -27.55 4.16 -3.35
N VAL A 225 -27.84 3.71 -2.13
CA VAL A 225 -28.94 2.76 -1.86
C VAL A 225 -30.29 3.40 -2.16
N LYS A 226 -30.51 4.68 -1.83
CA LYS A 226 -31.76 5.40 -2.14
C LYS A 226 -32.03 5.60 -3.64
N LYS A 227 -31.03 5.42 -4.51
CA LYS A 227 -31.17 5.55 -5.97
C LYS A 227 -31.47 4.22 -6.68
N LEU A 228 -31.43 3.10 -5.97
CA LEU A 228 -31.78 1.75 -6.45
C LEU A 228 -33.23 1.44 -6.11
#